data_AF-A0A813JVX6-F1
#
_entry.id   AF-A0A813JVX6-F1
#
_cell.length_a   1.000
_cell.length_b   1.000
_cell.length_c   1.000
_cell.angle_alpha   90.00
_cell.angle_beta   90.00
_cell.angle_gamma   90.00
#
_symmetry.space_group_name_H-M   'P 1'
#
loop_
_entity.id
_entity.type
_entity.pdbx_description
1 polymer ?
#
loop_
_entity_poly.entity_id
_entity_poly.type
_entity_poly.pdbx_seq_one_letter_code
_entity_poly.pdbx_strand_id
1 'polypeptide(L)'
;MAPKLVFRQSSLLVALLLLAGKASVLFLPRQAFLGILVFVACGLLRLPFTTGWWCLFLVSLWQGRGGPRFRDADSDIGKQAMMLEGMACCCGVTTSLGFYGAQFLAPSFFPAILRSFVLTPAERYLGPVLAKPLLKWSETSSFKAFARFGDCLMHLVPTTTAVILFFPSVTFGSALASLPMNLVWLAATGNLSLSATNGLYGLEPPLAPHVLRFLYGIHWLLCGALCCLLPLAELVSPK
;
A
#
# COMPACT_ATOMS: atom_id res chain seq x y z
N MET A 1 33.17 -2.54 2.12
CA MET A 1 32.94 -1.19 2.68
C MET A 1 31.45 -0.89 2.60
N ALA A 2 30.76 -0.78 3.73
CA ALA A 2 29.36 -0.36 3.74
C ALA A 2 29.29 1.15 3.46
N PRO A 3 28.48 1.62 2.49
CA PRO A 3 28.36 3.05 2.22
C PRO A 3 27.79 3.77 3.44
N LYS A 4 28.49 4.79 3.93
CA LYS A 4 27.95 5.74 4.91
C LYS A 4 26.79 6.49 4.23
N LEU A 5 25.56 6.16 4.61
CA LEU A 5 24.35 6.89 4.22
C LEU A 5 24.43 8.31 4.80
N VAL A 6 24.87 9.27 3.98
CA VAL A 6 24.82 10.68 4.31
C VAL A 6 23.38 11.15 4.19
N PHE A 7 22.74 11.38 5.34
CA PHE A 7 21.41 11.96 5.47
C PHE A 7 21.45 13.43 5.03
N ARG A 8 21.23 13.69 3.73
CA ARG A 8 20.66 14.97 3.29
C ARG A 8 19.18 14.70 3.01
N GLN A 9 18.34 14.78 4.05
CA GLN A 9 16.93 15.03 3.81
C GLN A 9 16.86 16.45 3.24
N SER A 10 16.32 16.62 2.05
CA SER A 10 15.99 17.94 1.52
C SER A 10 15.04 18.59 2.53
N SER A 11 15.50 19.63 3.20
CA SER A 11 14.74 20.41 4.19
C SER A 11 13.37 20.84 3.68
N LEU A 12 13.23 20.98 2.35
CA LEU A 12 11.97 21.20 1.65
C LEU A 12 10.97 20.03 1.78
N LEU A 13 11.41 18.78 1.69
CA LEU A 13 10.53 17.61 1.80
C LEU A 13 10.01 17.44 3.23
N VAL A 14 10.88 17.63 4.22
CA VAL A 14 10.49 17.63 5.63
C VAL A 14 9.55 18.80 5.92
N ALA A 15 9.83 19.99 5.39
CA ALA A 15 8.94 21.14 5.50
C ALA A 15 7.58 20.91 4.83
N LEU A 16 7.54 20.29 3.65
CA LEU A 16 6.29 19.93 2.95
C LEU A 16 5.52 18.85 3.68
N LEU A 17 6.17 17.85 4.27
CA LEU A 17 5.52 16.84 5.12
C LEU A 17 4.99 17.44 6.43
N LEU A 18 5.71 18.39 7.01
CA LEU A 18 5.27 19.09 8.23
C LEU A 18 4.16 20.10 7.92
N LEU A 19 4.18 20.77 6.76
CA LEU A 19 3.11 21.65 6.29
C LEU A 19 1.87 20.86 5.88
N ALA A 20 2.03 19.79 5.11
CA ALA A 20 0.97 18.85 4.80
C ALA A 20 0.43 18.21 6.08
N GLY A 21 1.30 17.81 7.02
CA GLY A 21 0.93 17.28 8.33
C GLY A 21 0.19 18.29 9.20
N LYS A 22 0.62 19.56 9.26
CA LYS A 22 -0.08 20.62 9.99
C LYS A 22 -1.43 20.99 9.35
N ALA A 23 -1.49 21.10 8.02
CA ALA A 23 -2.73 21.29 7.29
C ALA A 23 -3.66 20.08 7.46
N SER A 24 -3.10 18.87 7.51
CA SER A 24 -3.82 17.63 7.78
C SER A 24 -4.43 17.60 9.19
N VAL A 25 -3.65 17.98 10.20
CA VAL A 25 -4.12 18.01 11.60
C VAL A 25 -5.20 19.06 11.83
N LEU A 26 -5.17 20.17 11.07
CA LEU A 26 -6.11 21.27 11.24
C LEU A 26 -7.39 21.14 10.39
N PHE A 27 -7.34 20.43 9.25
CA PHE A 27 -8.45 20.42 8.28
C PHE A 27 -8.89 19.04 7.81
N LEU A 28 -8.14 17.97 8.08
CA LEU A 28 -8.61 16.63 7.72
C LEU A 28 -9.49 16.05 8.84
N PRO A 29 -10.54 15.30 8.46
CA PRO A 29 -11.26 14.47 9.42
C PRO A 29 -10.27 13.58 10.18
N ARG A 30 -10.50 13.39 11.49
CA ARG A 30 -9.64 12.59 12.38
C ARG A 30 -9.24 11.23 11.79
N GLN A 31 -10.14 10.64 11.00
CA GLN A 31 -9.95 9.35 10.37
C GLN A 31 -9.07 9.39 9.11
N ALA A 32 -9.11 10.45 8.33
CA ALA A 32 -8.13 10.66 7.27
C ALA A 32 -6.71 10.84 7.86
N PHE A 33 -6.60 11.56 8.98
CA PHE A 33 -5.33 11.67 9.71
C PHE A 33 -4.83 10.30 10.23
N LEU A 34 -5.73 9.46 10.77
CA LEU A 34 -5.36 8.11 11.21
C LEU A 34 -4.81 7.28 10.05
N GLY A 35 -5.44 7.33 8.88
CA GLY A 35 -4.94 6.64 7.69
C GLY A 35 -3.54 7.11 7.29
N ILE A 36 -3.29 8.43 7.33
CA ILE A 36 -1.97 9.00 7.03
C ILE A 36 -0.93 8.51 8.05
N LEU A 37 -1.29 8.50 9.33
CA LEU A 37 -0.41 8.07 10.40
C LEU A 37 0.00 6.60 10.27
N VAL A 38 -0.90 5.72 9.80
CA VAL A 38 -0.57 4.32 9.46
C VAL A 38 0.56 4.27 8.42
N PHE A 39 0.44 5.02 7.32
CA PHE A 39 1.47 5.05 6.28
C PHE A 39 2.78 5.70 6.73
N VAL A 40 2.71 6.75 7.56
CA VAL A 40 3.91 7.33 8.20
C VAL A 40 4.60 6.28 9.05
N ALA A 41 3.88 5.59 9.93
CA ALA A 41 4.45 4.59 10.83
C ALA A 41 5.09 3.44 10.04
N CYS A 42 4.40 2.90 9.03
CA CYS A 42 4.94 1.86 8.16
C CYS A 42 6.18 2.36 7.39
N GLY A 43 6.15 3.59 6.88
CA GLY A 43 7.30 4.20 6.20
C GLY A 43 8.52 4.38 7.11
N LEU A 44 8.32 4.85 8.34
CA LEU A 44 9.39 4.99 9.34
C LEU A 44 9.98 3.64 9.76
N LEU A 45 9.14 2.60 9.83
CA LEU A 45 9.56 1.21 10.05
C LEU A 45 10.14 0.55 8.80
N ARG A 46 10.20 1.27 7.67
CA ARG A 46 10.70 0.76 6.38
C ARG A 46 9.94 -0.47 5.87
N LEU A 47 8.65 -0.54 6.18
CA LEU A 47 7.79 -1.63 5.73
C LEU A 47 7.31 -1.38 4.29
N PRO A 48 7.04 -2.45 3.53
CA PRO A 48 6.38 -2.37 2.23
C PRO A 48 5.10 -1.53 2.25
N PHE A 49 4.82 -0.83 1.15
CA PHE A 49 3.55 -0.12 0.99
C PHE A 49 2.32 -1.04 1.18
N THR A 50 2.43 -2.29 0.73
CA THR A 50 1.41 -3.34 0.93
C THR A 50 1.09 -3.59 2.39
N THR A 51 2.07 -3.44 3.31
CA THR A 51 1.85 -3.53 4.75
C THR A 51 1.06 -2.32 5.28
N GLY A 52 1.41 -1.11 4.83
CA GLY A 52 0.65 0.10 5.15
C GLY A 52 -0.81 0.01 4.69
N TRP A 53 -1.02 -0.52 3.49
CA TRP A 53 -2.35 -0.83 2.99
C TRP A 53 -3.08 -1.87 3.87
N TRP A 54 -2.45 -2.98 4.22
CA TRP A 54 -3.03 -4.01 5.08
C TRP A 54 -3.46 -3.45 6.44
N CYS A 55 -2.61 -2.64 7.07
CA CYS A 55 -2.94 -1.95 8.32
C CYS A 55 -4.14 -1.02 8.14
N LEU A 56 -4.17 -0.22 7.06
CA LEU A 56 -5.30 0.67 6.77
C LEU A 56 -6.60 -0.12 6.54
N PHE A 57 -6.52 -1.24 5.81
CA PHE A 57 -7.65 -2.12 5.56
C PHE A 57 -8.23 -2.69 6.86
N LEU A 58 -7.38 -3.23 7.75
CA LEU A 58 -7.81 -3.77 9.04
C LEU A 58 -8.41 -2.69 9.95
N VAL A 59 -7.80 -1.50 9.99
CA VAL A 59 -8.35 -0.35 10.73
C VAL A 59 -9.72 0.05 10.17
N SER A 60 -9.87 0.03 8.85
CA SER A 60 -11.14 0.37 8.18
C SER A 60 -12.22 -0.69 8.42
N LEU A 61 -11.87 -1.98 8.47
CA LEU A 61 -12.81 -3.03 8.89
C LEU A 61 -13.25 -2.87 10.34
N TRP A 62 -12.30 -2.55 11.24
CA TRP A 62 -12.55 -2.42 12.67
C TRP A 62 -13.39 -1.18 13.02
N GLN A 63 -13.24 -0.10 12.27
CA GLN A 63 -13.95 1.17 12.52
C GLN A 63 -15.18 1.38 11.62
N GLY A 64 -15.19 0.74 10.45
CA GLY A 64 -16.26 0.78 9.46
C GLY A 64 -17.36 -0.22 9.72
N ARG A 65 -18.01 -0.70 8.66
CA ARG A 65 -19.22 -1.56 8.70
C ARG A 65 -19.10 -2.84 9.54
N GLY A 66 -17.90 -3.31 9.85
CA GLY A 66 -17.65 -4.48 10.71
C GLY A 66 -17.42 -4.15 12.19
N GLY A 67 -17.39 -2.87 12.56
CA GLY A 67 -16.99 -2.39 13.87
C GLY A 67 -18.14 -2.06 14.84
N PRO A 68 -17.90 -2.10 16.17
CA PRO A 68 -18.90 -1.76 17.17
C PRO A 68 -19.38 -0.30 17.14
N ARG A 69 -18.73 0.57 16.34
CA ARG A 69 -19.03 2.01 16.23
C ARG A 69 -19.97 2.37 15.07
N PHE A 70 -20.32 1.45 14.18
CA PHE A 70 -21.10 1.72 12.97
C PHE A 70 -22.62 1.74 13.17
N ARG A 71 -23.13 2.04 14.38
CA ARG A 71 -24.58 1.97 14.64
C ARG A 71 -25.39 3.11 14.03
N ASP A 72 -24.75 4.13 13.45
CA ASP A 72 -25.45 5.26 12.83
C ASP A 72 -24.61 5.89 11.70
N ALA A 73 -24.97 5.60 10.44
CA ALA A 73 -24.20 6.05 9.27
C ALA A 73 -24.24 7.57 9.07
N ASP A 74 -25.31 8.22 9.53
CA ASP A 74 -25.50 9.67 9.42
C ASP A 74 -24.78 10.45 10.51
N SER A 75 -24.34 9.76 11.57
CA SER A 75 -23.51 10.36 12.61
C SER A 75 -22.16 10.80 12.04
N ASP A 76 -21.55 11.80 12.68
CA ASP A 76 -20.20 12.25 12.31
C ASP A 76 -19.17 11.11 12.39
N ILE A 77 -19.39 10.13 13.28
CA ILE A 77 -18.57 8.92 13.40
C ILE A 77 -18.74 8.02 12.19
N GLY A 78 -19.97 7.84 11.69
CA GLY A 78 -20.28 7.09 10.48
C GLY A 78 -19.64 7.68 9.24
N LYS A 79 -19.80 8.99 9.02
CA LYS A 79 -19.17 9.74 7.91
C LYS A 79 -17.65 9.66 7.96
N GLN A 80 -17.08 9.74 9.16
CA GLN A 80 -15.64 9.58 9.38
C GLN A 80 -15.14 8.16 9.10
N ALA A 81 -15.92 7.13 9.43
CA ALA A 81 -15.56 5.74 9.11
C ALA A 81 -15.60 5.49 7.59
N MET A 82 -16.60 6.03 6.89
CA MET A 82 -16.68 5.95 5.43
C MET A 82 -15.47 6.57 4.73
N MET A 83 -14.90 7.65 5.28
CA MET A 83 -13.66 8.23 4.77
C MET A 83 -12.50 7.21 4.77
N LEU A 84 -12.30 6.48 5.88
CA LEU A 84 -11.26 5.45 5.98
C LEU A 84 -11.52 4.29 5.02
N GLU A 85 -12.77 3.83 4.93
CA GLU A 85 -13.18 2.79 3.98
C GLU A 85 -12.87 3.20 2.53
N GLY A 86 -13.27 4.42 2.14
CA GLY A 86 -12.98 4.96 0.82
C GLY A 86 -11.47 5.06 0.54
N MET A 87 -10.68 5.45 1.54
CA MET A 87 -9.22 5.48 1.43
C MET A 87 -8.62 4.08 1.29
N ALA A 88 -9.08 3.12 2.09
CA ALA A 88 -8.67 1.73 2.03
C ALA A 88 -9.03 1.09 0.68
N CYS A 89 -10.20 1.44 0.12
CA CYS A 89 -10.61 1.05 -1.22
C CYS A 89 -9.63 1.59 -2.28
N CYS A 90 -9.37 2.91 -2.28
CA CYS A 90 -8.45 3.54 -3.24
C CYS A 90 -7.04 2.93 -3.19
N CYS A 91 -6.52 2.72 -1.97
CA CYS A 91 -5.23 2.07 -1.75
C CYS A 91 -5.26 0.58 -2.13
N GLY A 92 -6.39 -0.10 -1.94
CA GLY A 92 -6.60 -1.50 -2.30
C GLY A 92 -6.56 -1.72 -3.80
N VAL A 93 -7.37 -0.97 -4.57
CA VAL A 93 -7.35 -1.01 -6.04
C VAL A 93 -5.93 -0.73 -6.57
N THR A 94 -5.29 0.31 -6.03
CA THR A 94 -3.90 0.66 -6.39
C THR A 94 -2.96 -0.51 -6.14
N THR A 95 -3.07 -1.14 -4.96
CA THR A 95 -2.22 -2.25 -4.56
C THR A 95 -2.44 -3.44 -5.49
N SER A 96 -3.69 -3.81 -5.80
CA SER A 96 -4.00 -4.89 -6.74
C SER A 96 -3.46 -4.59 -8.13
N LEU A 97 -3.79 -3.43 -8.69
CA LEU A 97 -3.37 -3.08 -10.05
C LEU A 97 -1.86 -2.94 -10.17
N GLY A 98 -1.22 -2.33 -9.17
CA GLY A 98 0.23 -2.22 -9.11
C GLY A 98 0.88 -3.59 -9.02
N PHE A 99 0.48 -4.40 -8.04
CA PHE A 99 1.09 -5.69 -7.78
C PHE A 99 0.88 -6.69 -8.92
N TYR A 100 -0.35 -6.87 -9.39
CA TYR A 100 -0.65 -7.78 -10.49
C TYR A 100 -0.21 -7.22 -11.84
N GLY A 101 -0.30 -5.91 -12.07
CA GLY A 101 0.24 -5.26 -13.26
C GLY A 101 1.76 -5.41 -13.35
N ALA A 102 2.49 -5.30 -12.25
CA ALA A 102 3.93 -5.56 -12.21
C ALA A 102 4.29 -7.01 -12.56
N GLN A 103 3.44 -7.99 -12.21
CA GLN A 103 3.63 -9.38 -12.62
C GLN A 103 3.45 -9.58 -14.12
N PHE A 104 2.52 -8.86 -14.76
CA PHE A 104 2.36 -8.87 -16.22
C PHE A 104 3.55 -8.20 -16.91
N LEU A 105 4.01 -7.05 -16.40
CA LEU A 105 5.11 -6.30 -16.99
C LEU A 105 6.48 -6.97 -16.76
N ALA A 106 6.64 -7.71 -15.66
CA ALA A 106 7.87 -8.39 -15.30
C ALA A 106 7.57 -9.78 -14.71
N PRO A 107 7.66 -10.85 -15.52
CA PRO A 107 7.44 -12.23 -15.04
C PRO A 107 8.36 -12.65 -13.90
N SER A 108 9.55 -12.03 -13.77
CA SER A 108 10.50 -12.23 -12.67
C SER A 108 10.08 -11.60 -11.34
N PHE A 109 9.05 -10.74 -11.33
CA PHE A 109 8.58 -10.03 -10.14
C PHE A 109 8.14 -10.98 -9.03
N PHE A 110 7.33 -11.98 -9.37
CA PHE A 110 6.81 -12.92 -8.37
C PHE A 110 7.90 -13.84 -7.78
N PRO A 111 8.80 -14.45 -8.58
CA PRO A 111 9.98 -15.12 -8.04
C PRO A 111 10.83 -14.23 -7.12
N ALA A 112 11.05 -12.96 -7.49
CA ALA A 112 11.82 -12.04 -6.67
C ALA A 112 11.17 -11.82 -5.30
N ILE A 113 9.85 -11.59 -5.25
CA ILE A 113 9.10 -11.47 -3.99
C ILE A 113 9.20 -12.73 -3.14
N LEU A 114 9.02 -13.91 -3.75
CA LEU A 114 9.13 -15.16 -3.00
C LEU A 114 10.51 -15.34 -2.38
N ARG A 115 11.58 -15.01 -3.13
CA ARG A 115 12.94 -15.05 -2.60
C ARG A 115 13.06 -14.10 -1.41
N SER A 116 12.71 -12.84 -1.58
CA SER A 116 12.94 -11.78 -0.60
C SER A 116 12.10 -11.91 0.67
N PHE A 117 10.84 -12.32 0.55
CA PHE A 117 9.87 -12.28 1.66
C PHE A 117 9.60 -13.65 2.28
N VAL A 118 9.91 -14.74 1.57
CA VAL A 118 9.65 -16.10 2.08
C VAL A 118 10.96 -16.86 2.27
N LEU A 119 11.76 -17.01 1.20
CA LEU A 119 12.91 -17.91 1.22
C LEU A 119 14.10 -17.33 1.99
N THR A 120 14.45 -16.05 1.80
CA THR A 120 15.55 -15.39 2.51
C THR A 120 15.29 -15.29 4.02
N PRO A 121 14.07 -14.91 4.49
CA PRO A 121 13.75 -15.01 5.91
C PRO A 121 13.80 -16.44 6.44
N ALA A 122 13.32 -17.43 5.67
CA ALA A 122 13.39 -18.83 6.09
C ALA A 122 14.84 -19.30 6.25
N GLU A 123 15.72 -18.98 5.30
CA GLU A 123 17.17 -19.23 5.38
C GLU A 123 17.79 -18.61 6.63
N ARG A 124 17.39 -17.37 6.94
CA ARG A 124 17.94 -16.59 8.05
C ARG A 124 17.47 -17.05 9.42
N TYR A 125 16.19 -17.40 9.55
CA TYR A 125 15.55 -17.61 10.86
C TYR A 125 15.24 -19.07 11.20
N LEU A 126 15.04 -19.95 10.21
CA LEU A 126 14.72 -21.36 10.48
C LEU A 126 15.98 -22.25 10.61
N GLY A 127 17.15 -21.73 10.23
CA GLY A 127 18.40 -22.48 10.21
C GLY A 127 18.48 -23.52 9.08
N PRO A 128 19.67 -24.09 8.82
CA PRO A 128 19.94 -24.87 7.61
C PRO A 128 19.14 -26.17 7.52
N VAL A 129 18.80 -26.79 8.65
CA VAL A 129 18.06 -28.06 8.69
C VAL A 129 16.62 -27.90 8.20
N LEU A 130 15.95 -26.83 8.63
CA LEU A 130 14.56 -26.56 8.25
C LEU A 130 14.45 -25.77 6.94
N ALA A 131 15.42 -24.90 6.64
CA ALA A 131 15.43 -24.14 5.40
C ALA A 131 15.72 -25.01 4.17
N LYS A 132 16.64 -25.98 4.25
CA LYS A 132 17.08 -26.77 3.09
C LYS A 132 15.95 -27.54 2.39
N PRO A 133 15.02 -28.23 3.09
CA PRO A 133 13.87 -28.86 2.44
C PRO A 133 12.95 -27.84 1.76
N LEU A 134 12.70 -26.68 2.39
CA LEU A 134 11.88 -25.62 1.82
C LEU A 134 12.51 -25.03 0.55
N LEU A 135 13.81 -24.78 0.56
CA LEU A 135 14.54 -24.29 -0.61
C LEU A 135 14.49 -25.29 -1.76
N LYS A 136 14.70 -26.58 -1.47
CA LYS A 136 14.58 -27.64 -2.47
C LYS A 136 13.15 -27.73 -3.03
N TRP A 137 12.14 -27.61 -2.16
CA TRP A 137 10.75 -27.58 -2.61
C TRP A 137 10.46 -26.33 -3.46
N SER A 138 11.10 -25.20 -3.17
CA SER A 138 10.88 -23.94 -3.88
C SER A 138 11.22 -23.97 -5.37
N GLU A 139 12.05 -24.91 -5.79
CA GLU A 139 12.44 -25.14 -7.18
C GLU A 139 11.34 -25.87 -7.98
N THR A 140 10.39 -26.51 -7.30
CA THR A 140 9.34 -27.31 -7.92
C THR A 140 8.17 -26.48 -8.47
N SER A 141 7.43 -27.03 -9.44
CA SER A 141 6.20 -26.42 -9.95
C SER A 141 5.09 -26.37 -8.89
N SER A 142 5.03 -27.36 -7.98
CA SER A 142 4.01 -27.42 -6.93
C SER A 142 4.18 -26.29 -5.90
N PHE A 143 5.42 -25.97 -5.51
CA PHE A 143 5.67 -24.80 -4.66
C PHE A 143 5.23 -23.50 -5.34
N LYS A 144 5.56 -23.32 -6.63
CA LYS A 144 5.14 -22.13 -7.38
C LYS A 144 3.61 -22.02 -7.43
N ALA A 145 2.90 -23.13 -7.66
CA ALA A 145 1.44 -23.16 -7.64
C ALA A 145 0.87 -22.85 -6.25
N PHE A 146 1.43 -23.44 -5.19
CA PHE A 146 1.04 -23.17 -3.80
C PHE A 146 1.28 -21.71 -3.41
N ALA A 147 2.45 -21.16 -3.75
CA ALA A 147 2.81 -19.78 -3.50
C ALA A 147 1.88 -18.81 -4.25
N ARG A 148 1.51 -19.13 -5.49
CA ARG A 148 0.53 -18.36 -6.27
C ARG A 148 -0.85 -18.39 -5.63
N PHE A 149 -1.28 -19.56 -5.19
CA PHE A 149 -2.54 -19.70 -4.46
C PHE A 149 -2.53 -18.89 -3.16
N GLY A 150 -1.45 -18.97 -2.38
CA GLY A 150 -1.25 -18.17 -1.18
C GLY A 150 -1.27 -16.67 -1.48
N ASP A 151 -0.62 -16.23 -2.55
CA ASP A 151 -0.66 -14.83 -3.00
C ASP A 151 -2.09 -14.38 -3.35
N CYS A 152 -2.86 -15.19 -4.07
CA CYS A 152 -4.25 -14.90 -4.35
C CYS A 152 -5.07 -14.73 -3.05
N LEU A 153 -4.86 -15.59 -2.05
CA LEU A 153 -5.56 -15.50 -0.77
C LEU A 153 -5.12 -14.32 0.09
N MET A 154 -3.84 -13.93 0.02
CA MET A 154 -3.26 -12.88 0.87
C MET A 154 -3.25 -11.50 0.21
N HIS A 155 -3.47 -11.39 -1.10
CA HIS A 155 -3.46 -10.09 -1.78
C HIS A 155 -4.71 -9.91 -2.64
N LEU A 156 -4.95 -10.80 -3.62
CA LEU A 156 -6.06 -10.62 -4.56
C LEU A 156 -7.42 -10.63 -3.85
N VAL A 157 -7.71 -11.65 -3.05
CA VAL A 157 -9.00 -11.78 -2.37
C VAL A 157 -9.23 -10.60 -1.42
N PRO A 158 -8.34 -10.27 -0.47
CA PRO A 158 -8.57 -9.16 0.46
C PRO A 158 -8.70 -7.81 -0.24
N THR A 159 -7.87 -7.54 -1.24
CA THR A 159 -7.98 -6.28 -1.99
C THR A 159 -9.29 -6.21 -2.79
N THR A 160 -9.70 -7.29 -3.45
CA THR A 160 -10.97 -7.35 -4.19
C THR A 160 -12.17 -7.22 -3.26
N THR A 161 -12.13 -7.89 -2.10
CA THR A 161 -13.13 -7.75 -1.04
C THR A 161 -13.19 -6.32 -0.51
N ALA A 162 -12.04 -5.67 -0.28
CA ALA A 162 -12.00 -4.27 0.13
C ALA A 162 -12.68 -3.38 -0.91
N VAL A 163 -12.41 -3.62 -2.21
CA VAL A 163 -13.08 -2.89 -3.30
C VAL A 163 -14.59 -3.10 -3.23
N ILE A 164 -15.07 -4.34 -3.22
CA ILE A 164 -16.50 -4.62 -3.21
C ILE A 164 -17.20 -4.01 -1.99
N LEU A 165 -16.59 -4.14 -0.80
CA LEU A 165 -17.19 -3.69 0.46
C LEU A 165 -17.17 -2.17 0.63
N PHE A 166 -16.08 -1.52 0.20
CA PHE A 166 -15.81 -0.11 0.48
C PHE A 166 -15.97 0.81 -0.72
N PHE A 167 -16.20 0.28 -1.92
CA PHE A 167 -16.50 1.09 -3.11
C PHE A 167 -17.62 2.12 -2.88
N PRO A 168 -18.73 1.79 -2.18
CA PRO A 168 -19.77 2.79 -1.88
C PRO A 168 -19.30 3.95 -1.00
N SER A 169 -18.18 3.78 -0.30
CA SER A 169 -17.58 4.79 0.57
C SER A 169 -16.52 5.63 -0.16
N VAL A 170 -16.25 5.36 -1.45
CA VAL A 170 -15.33 6.16 -2.29
C VAL A 170 -16.01 7.46 -2.70
N THR A 171 -15.47 8.56 -2.20
CA THR A 171 -15.88 9.93 -2.50
C THR A 171 -14.70 10.74 -3.02
N PHE A 172 -14.98 11.94 -3.55
CA PHE A 172 -13.93 12.90 -3.90
C PHE A 172 -12.97 13.14 -2.71
N GLY A 173 -13.53 13.32 -1.51
CA GLY A 173 -12.76 13.56 -0.29
C GLY A 173 -11.83 12.40 0.06
N SER A 174 -12.30 11.15 -0.02
CA SER A 174 -11.46 9.98 0.28
C SER A 174 -10.40 9.72 -0.79
N ALA A 175 -10.70 10.00 -2.06
CA ALA A 175 -9.71 9.91 -3.13
C ALA A 175 -8.59 10.96 -2.95
N LEU A 176 -8.96 12.20 -2.63
CA LEU A 176 -8.03 13.28 -2.36
C LEU A 176 -7.16 12.99 -1.12
N ALA A 177 -7.77 12.48 -0.04
CA ALA A 177 -7.06 12.09 1.18
C ALA A 177 -6.10 10.90 0.97
N SER A 178 -6.32 10.08 -0.06
CA SER A 178 -5.46 8.94 -0.39
C SER A 178 -4.22 9.33 -1.18
N LEU A 179 -4.30 10.35 -2.05
CA LEU A 179 -3.17 10.82 -2.87
C LEU A 179 -1.84 10.99 -2.11
N PRO A 180 -1.78 11.60 -0.92
CA PRO A 180 -0.51 11.79 -0.22
C PRO A 180 0.10 10.48 0.31
N MET A 181 -0.62 9.35 0.37
CA MET A 181 -0.10 8.12 0.99
C MET A 181 1.17 7.59 0.31
N ASN A 182 1.22 7.62 -1.02
CA ASN A 182 2.43 7.24 -1.76
C ASN A 182 3.59 8.21 -1.52
N LEU A 183 3.32 9.52 -1.45
CA LEU A 183 4.37 10.51 -1.18
C LEU A 183 4.88 10.43 0.24
N VAL A 184 4.00 10.23 1.22
CA VAL A 184 4.35 10.04 2.62
C VAL A 184 5.23 8.80 2.78
N TRP A 185 4.85 7.69 2.14
CA TRP A 185 5.67 6.48 2.15
C TRP A 185 7.02 6.68 1.44
N LEU A 186 7.03 7.30 0.26
CA LEU A 186 8.25 7.60 -0.51
C LEU A 186 9.17 8.59 0.24
N ALA A 187 8.60 9.55 0.95
CA ALA A 187 9.36 10.55 1.68
C ALA A 187 9.90 10.01 3.01
N ALA A 188 9.14 9.16 3.71
CA ALA A 188 9.59 8.44 4.90
C ALA A 188 10.72 7.43 4.58
N THR A 189 10.71 6.86 3.38
CA THR A 189 11.78 6.00 2.85
C THR A 189 12.88 6.80 2.12
N GLY A 190 12.80 8.13 2.17
CA GLY A 190 13.48 9.09 1.29
C GLY A 190 15.00 8.96 1.20
N ASN A 191 15.49 9.12 -0.04
CA ASN A 191 16.86 8.95 -0.58
C ASN A 191 17.18 7.60 -1.21
N LEU A 192 16.20 6.71 -1.36
CA LEU A 192 16.41 5.52 -2.17
C LEU A 192 16.23 5.87 -3.65
N SER A 193 17.29 5.68 -4.46
CA SER A 193 17.10 5.55 -5.90
C SER A 193 16.12 4.41 -6.19
N LEU A 194 15.49 4.36 -7.37
CA LEU A 194 14.66 3.19 -7.76
C LEU A 194 15.44 1.87 -7.58
N SER A 195 16.75 1.88 -7.80
CA SER A 195 17.61 0.73 -7.49
C SER A 195 17.73 0.42 -6.00
N ALA A 196 17.80 1.45 -5.16
CA ALA A 196 17.84 1.28 -3.71
C ALA A 196 16.46 0.89 -3.14
N THR A 197 15.37 1.15 -3.86
CA THR A 197 14.05 0.58 -3.59
C THR A 197 14.10 -0.95 -3.71
N ASN A 198 14.71 -1.51 -4.77
CA ASN A 198 14.92 -2.97 -4.82
C ASN A 198 15.66 -3.48 -3.57
N GLY A 199 16.67 -2.74 -3.10
CA GLY A 199 17.38 -3.05 -1.87
C GLY A 199 16.52 -2.99 -0.60
N LEU A 200 15.61 -2.01 -0.48
CA LEU A 200 14.67 -1.91 0.65
C LEU A 200 13.72 -3.10 0.70
N TYR A 201 13.21 -3.51 -0.47
CA TYR A 201 12.33 -4.67 -0.59
C TYR A 201 13.09 -6.00 -0.67
N GLY A 202 14.43 -5.96 -0.62
CA GLY A 202 15.31 -7.13 -0.73
C GLY A 202 15.16 -7.90 -2.05
N LEU A 203 14.64 -7.29 -3.11
CA LEU A 203 14.23 -7.94 -4.36
C LEU A 203 15.42 -8.52 -5.11
N GLU A 204 15.45 -9.85 -5.23
CA GLU A 204 16.46 -10.58 -5.99
C GLU A 204 15.81 -11.56 -6.99
N PRO A 205 16.00 -11.36 -8.31
CA PRO A 205 16.76 -10.28 -8.93
C PRO A 205 16.06 -8.90 -8.79
N PRO A 206 16.83 -7.79 -8.88
CA PRO A 206 16.25 -6.45 -8.82
C PRO A 206 15.30 -6.20 -9.99
N LEU A 207 14.21 -5.47 -9.73
CA LEU A 207 13.26 -5.07 -10.76
C LEU A 207 13.79 -3.94 -11.62
N ALA A 208 13.38 -3.95 -12.89
CA ALA A 208 13.68 -2.86 -13.80
C ALA A 208 13.01 -1.54 -13.33
N PRO A 209 13.67 -0.38 -13.48
CA PRO A 209 13.16 0.91 -13.01
C PRO A 209 11.75 1.28 -13.51
N HIS A 210 11.37 0.85 -14.72
CA HIS A 210 10.04 1.15 -15.28
C HIS A 210 8.91 0.41 -14.52
N VAL A 211 9.17 -0.80 -14.00
CA VAL A 211 8.21 -1.56 -13.18
C VAL A 211 7.96 -0.85 -11.86
N LEU A 212 9.03 -0.35 -11.23
CA LEU A 212 8.92 0.45 -10.01
C LEU A 212 8.17 1.77 -10.26
N ARG A 213 8.46 2.46 -11.38
CA ARG A 213 7.70 3.66 -11.77
C ARG A 213 6.22 3.36 -11.98
N PHE A 214 5.88 2.22 -12.58
CA PHE A 214 4.50 1.78 -12.73
C PHE A 214 3.84 1.55 -11.36
N LEU A 215 4.48 0.79 -10.48
CA LEU A 215 3.99 0.52 -9.11
C LEU A 215 3.69 1.79 -8.32
N TYR A 216 4.55 2.80 -8.42
CA TYR A 216 4.34 4.06 -7.69
C TYR A 216 3.42 5.04 -8.42
N GLY A 217 3.44 5.03 -9.76
CA GLY A 217 2.64 5.91 -10.61
C GLY A 217 1.17 5.52 -10.68
N ILE A 218 0.84 4.23 -10.53
CA ILE A 218 -0.55 3.76 -10.69
C ILE A 218 -1.49 4.32 -9.62
N HIS A 219 -1.01 4.57 -8.40
CA HIS A 219 -1.80 5.21 -7.36
C HIS A 219 -2.20 6.64 -7.72
N TRP A 220 -1.24 7.40 -8.24
CA TRP A 220 -1.42 8.79 -8.66
C TRP A 220 -2.37 8.89 -9.82
N LEU A 221 -2.21 8.00 -10.81
CA LEU A 221 -3.12 7.92 -11.94
C LEU A 221 -4.54 7.59 -11.49
N LEU A 222 -4.71 6.57 -10.65
CA LEU A 222 -6.01 6.11 -10.21
C LEU A 222 -6.72 7.13 -9.31
N CYS A 223 -6.07 7.57 -8.23
CA CYS A 223 -6.68 8.52 -7.30
C CYS A 223 -6.86 9.90 -7.96
N GLY A 224 -5.94 10.32 -8.83
CA GLY A 224 -6.08 11.54 -9.62
C GLY A 224 -7.26 11.46 -10.58
N ALA A 225 -7.44 10.35 -11.30
CA ALA A 225 -8.60 10.13 -12.15
C ALA A 225 -9.91 10.15 -11.34
N LEU A 226 -9.95 9.49 -10.18
CA LEU A 226 -11.12 9.51 -9.30
C LEU A 226 -11.44 10.93 -8.80
N CYS A 227 -10.42 11.73 -8.46
CA CYS A 227 -10.61 13.13 -8.08
C CYS A 227 -11.24 13.96 -9.21
N CYS A 228 -10.93 13.66 -10.47
CA CYS A 228 -11.52 14.35 -11.61
C CYS A 228 -12.93 13.84 -11.97
N LEU A 229 -13.16 12.52 -11.86
CA LEU A 229 -14.38 11.88 -12.34
C LEU A 229 -15.53 11.90 -11.33
N LEU A 230 -15.26 11.79 -10.03
CA LEU A 230 -16.31 11.75 -9.00
C LEU A 230 -17.13 13.04 -8.93
N PRO A 231 -16.55 14.26 -8.97
CA PRO A 231 -17.33 15.49 -9.03
C PRO A 231 -18.20 15.59 -10.29
N LEU A 232 -17.70 15.08 -11.44
CA LEU A 232 -18.47 15.06 -12.67
C LEU A 232 -19.65 14.09 -12.60
N ALA A 233 -19.47 12.92 -11.97
CA ALA A 233 -20.54 11.96 -11.75
C ALA A 233 -21.64 12.53 -10.82
N GLU A 234 -21.25 13.27 -9.77
CA GLU A 234 -22.20 13.94 -8.87
C GLU A 234 -23.02 15.04 -9.58
N LEU A 235 -22.45 15.71 -10.58
CA LEU A 235 -23.18 16.70 -11.39
C LEU A 235 -24.22 16.08 -12.32
N VAL A 236 -24.03 14.82 -12.72
CA VAL A 236 -24.86 14.11 -13.71
C VAL A 236 -25.89 13.19 -13.06
N SER A 237 -25.70 12.83 -11.78
CA SER A 237 -26.65 11.98 -11.05
C SER A 237 -27.76 12.85 -10.43
N PRO A 238 -29.02 12.78 -10.93
CA PRO A 238 -30.12 13.52 -10.32
C PRO A 238 -30.34 13.01 -8.88
N LYS A 239 -30.51 13.96 -7.95
CA LYS A 239 -30.93 13.68 -6.57
C LYS A 239 -32.39 13.23 -6.52
#